data_AF-A0A7Y5LXX9-F1
#
_entry.id   AF-A0A7Y5LXX9-F1
#
_cell.length_a   1.000
_cell.length_b   1.000
_cell.length_c   1.000
_cell.angle_alpha   90.00
_cell.angle_beta   90.00
_cell.angle_gamma   90.00
#
_symmetry.space_group_name_H-M   'P 1'
#
loop_
_entity.id
_entity.type
_entity.pdbx_description
1 polymer ?
#
loop_
_entity_poly.entity_id
_entity_poly.type
_entity_poly.pdbx_seq_one_letter_code
_entity_poly.pdbx_strand_id
1 'polypeptide(L)'
;MLSRPLHALALFAALACIPSTAAAQHSKPDVSENAWLDHDVATLKNGDWVKRTLERDGEAKLEYRLACVGVEADVVWIEEDRTTVEYFPGTVILCSVGLKDRKVKRAFWGKPGEKGVELNLTRAMLADPGNDAATGTAEVTAGKATIQGKEHVTETIEIRTELEGFGAPVKTRQVLVLSPEIPFALYADENGICRASIQEGKIEWKGKPTWKGGVVTLLFDGRTKSTLKLMEWGTDAKATLRRG
;
A
#
# COMPACT_ATOMS: atom_id res chain seq x y z
N MET A 1 -17.21 55.07 -36.28
CA MET A 1 -16.02 55.91 -36.44
C MET A 1 -15.64 56.47 -35.09
N LEU A 2 -14.34 56.38 -34.76
CA LEU A 2 -13.63 57.01 -33.63
C LEU A 2 -14.01 56.48 -32.24
N SER A 3 -13.14 56.21 -31.27
CA SER A 3 -11.67 56.10 -31.13
C SER A 3 -11.44 56.03 -29.63
N ARG A 4 -10.61 55.09 -29.10
CA ARG A 4 -9.74 55.21 -27.88
C ARG A 4 -9.25 53.82 -27.39
N PRO A 5 -8.11 53.73 -26.66
CA PRO A 5 -6.87 53.21 -27.21
C PRO A 5 -6.26 52.01 -26.45
N LEU A 6 -5.20 51.43 -27.05
CA LEU A 6 -4.20 50.60 -26.37
C LEU A 6 -3.61 51.29 -25.14
N HIS A 7 -3.43 50.55 -24.05
CA HIS A 7 -2.29 50.70 -23.11
C HIS A 7 -1.83 49.31 -22.67
N ALA A 8 -0.58 49.01 -23.01
CA ALA A 8 0.26 48.01 -22.37
C ALA A 8 0.87 48.57 -21.06
N LEU A 9 1.62 47.72 -20.34
CA LEU A 9 2.37 47.94 -19.08
C LEU A 9 1.52 47.78 -17.79
N ALA A 10 1.98 47.17 -16.70
CA ALA A 10 3.31 46.71 -16.32
C ALA A 10 3.24 45.51 -15.37
N LEU A 11 4.26 44.67 -15.48
CA LEU A 11 4.86 43.84 -14.44
C LEU A 11 4.90 44.56 -13.07
N PHE A 12 4.35 43.96 -12.03
CA PHE A 12 4.82 44.18 -10.66
C PHE A 12 4.90 42.85 -9.92
N ALA A 13 6.14 42.46 -9.63
CA ALA A 13 6.47 41.44 -8.66
C ALA A 13 5.91 41.86 -7.29
N ALA A 14 5.03 41.05 -6.72
CA ALA A 14 4.82 41.02 -5.29
C ALA A 14 5.60 39.83 -4.74
N LEU A 15 6.87 40.09 -4.46
CA LEU A 15 7.72 39.32 -3.56
C LEU A 15 7.07 39.41 -2.17
N ALA A 16 6.04 38.61 -1.90
CA ALA A 16 5.57 38.39 -0.55
C ALA A 16 6.56 37.44 0.11
N CYS A 17 7.44 38.00 0.95
CA CYS A 17 8.15 37.26 1.98
C CYS A 17 7.12 36.50 2.82
N ILE A 18 6.86 35.24 2.47
CA ILE A 18 6.15 34.33 3.36
C ILE A 18 7.20 33.83 4.36
N PRO A 19 6.95 34.00 5.66
CA PRO A 19 7.94 33.73 6.69
C PRO A 19 8.35 32.26 6.69
N SER A 20 9.64 32.06 6.91
CA SER A 20 10.30 30.82 7.22
C SER A 20 9.57 30.00 8.30
N THR A 21 9.39 28.71 8.00
CA THR A 21 9.35 27.57 8.94
C THR A 21 8.64 27.78 10.29
N ALA A 22 7.31 27.76 10.27
CA ALA A 22 6.59 27.10 11.36
C ALA A 22 6.51 25.61 11.00
N ALA A 23 7.27 24.77 11.70
CA ALA A 23 7.13 23.33 11.60
C ALA A 23 5.66 22.98 11.89
N ALA A 24 4.93 22.55 10.86
CA ALA A 24 3.59 22.01 11.07
C ALA A 24 3.74 20.88 12.09
N GLN A 25 3.11 21.06 13.25
CA GLN A 25 3.06 20.01 14.26
C GLN A 25 2.23 18.89 13.64
N HIS A 26 2.90 17.92 13.01
CA HIS A 26 2.22 16.82 12.34
C HIS A 26 1.31 16.15 13.35
N SER A 27 0.00 16.19 13.09
CA SER A 27 -0.98 15.49 13.92
C SER A 27 -0.66 13.99 13.89
N LYS A 28 -0.96 13.29 15.00
CA LYS A 28 -0.84 11.83 15.05
C LYS A 28 -1.54 11.23 13.82
N PRO A 29 -0.94 10.25 13.13
CA PRO A 29 -1.59 9.63 11.98
C PRO A 29 -2.78 8.79 12.44
N ASP A 30 -3.84 8.76 11.63
CA ASP A 30 -4.90 7.78 11.78
C ASP A 30 -4.45 6.45 11.19
N VAL A 31 -4.73 5.36 11.91
CA VAL A 31 -4.49 4.00 11.43
C VAL A 31 -5.82 3.26 11.33
N SER A 32 -6.15 2.85 10.11
CA SER A 32 -7.32 2.03 9.84
C SER A 32 -7.13 0.60 10.34
N GLU A 33 -8.19 -0.02 10.87
CA GLU A 33 -8.21 -1.45 11.23
C GLU A 33 -7.84 -2.37 10.05
N ASN A 34 -8.07 -1.91 8.82
CA ASN A 34 -7.79 -2.63 7.57
C ASN A 34 -6.50 -2.12 6.89
N ALA A 35 -5.69 -1.34 7.57
CA ALA A 35 -4.38 -0.99 7.04
C ALA A 35 -3.52 -2.27 6.92
N TRP A 36 -2.66 -2.33 5.90
CA TRP A 36 -1.82 -3.49 5.56
C TRP A 36 -2.54 -4.73 4.98
N LEU A 37 -3.77 -4.57 4.48
CA LEU A 37 -4.46 -5.60 3.67
C LEU A 37 -3.74 -5.93 2.35
N ASP A 38 -2.79 -5.10 1.94
CA ASP A 38 -1.92 -5.32 0.80
C ASP A 38 -0.79 -6.34 1.05
N HIS A 39 -0.60 -6.81 2.29
CA HIS A 39 0.49 -7.73 2.66
C HIS A 39 -0.04 -9.11 3.00
N ASP A 40 0.59 -10.17 2.50
CA ASP A 40 0.33 -11.50 3.05
C ASP A 40 0.96 -11.75 4.41
N VAL A 41 0.36 -11.14 5.43
CA VAL A 41 0.77 -11.23 6.83
C VAL A 41 0.91 -12.66 7.35
N ALA A 42 0.19 -13.62 6.78
CA ALA A 42 0.24 -15.03 7.16
C ALA A 42 1.54 -15.75 6.75
N THR A 43 2.30 -15.19 5.80
CA THR A 43 3.56 -15.77 5.32
C THR A 43 4.80 -15.07 5.84
N LEU A 44 4.64 -13.91 6.49
CA LEU A 44 5.74 -13.13 7.05
C LEU A 44 6.43 -13.86 8.21
N LYS A 45 7.75 -13.84 8.19
CA LYS A 45 8.61 -14.33 9.27
C LYS A 45 9.28 -13.16 9.97
N ASN A 46 9.62 -13.35 11.24
CA ASN A 46 10.37 -12.34 11.98
C ASN A 46 11.70 -12.02 11.26
N GLY A 47 11.96 -10.74 11.06
CA GLY A 47 13.12 -10.24 10.31
C GLY A 47 12.84 -9.94 8.85
N ASP A 48 11.75 -10.45 8.26
CA ASP A 48 11.41 -10.16 6.87
C ASP A 48 11.17 -8.67 6.68
N TRP A 49 11.70 -8.09 5.61
CA TRP A 49 11.36 -6.73 5.20
C TRP A 49 11.30 -6.59 3.69
N VAL A 50 10.53 -5.59 3.26
CA VAL A 50 10.32 -5.24 1.86
C VAL A 50 10.39 -3.73 1.70
N LYS A 51 10.99 -3.27 0.61
CA LYS A 51 10.93 -1.89 0.16
C LYS A 51 10.13 -1.86 -1.13
N ARG A 52 9.15 -0.96 -1.20
CA ARG A 52 8.24 -0.85 -2.34
C ARG A 52 8.00 0.61 -2.71
N THR A 53 7.51 0.81 -3.92
CA THR A 53 7.03 2.11 -4.39
C THR A 53 5.57 2.02 -4.76
N LEU A 54 4.81 3.04 -4.42
CA LEU A 54 3.46 3.25 -4.90
C LEU A 54 3.47 4.47 -5.82
N GLU A 55 3.06 4.27 -7.07
CA GLU A 55 2.90 5.32 -8.07
C GLU A 55 1.42 5.35 -8.46
N ARG A 56 0.77 6.51 -8.33
CA ARG A 56 -0.59 6.72 -8.85
C ARG A 56 -0.59 7.83 -9.88
N ASP A 57 -1.44 7.72 -10.89
CA ASP A 57 -1.55 8.75 -11.92
C ASP A 57 -1.87 10.12 -11.31
N GLY A 58 -1.01 11.11 -11.57
CA GLY A 58 -1.16 12.47 -11.06
C GLY A 58 -0.70 12.70 -9.62
N GLU A 59 -0.19 11.67 -8.93
CA GLU A 59 0.33 11.77 -7.57
C GLU A 59 1.85 11.63 -7.51
N ALA A 60 2.45 12.12 -6.42
CA ALA A 60 3.86 11.90 -6.15
C ALA A 60 4.14 10.41 -5.88
N LYS A 61 5.28 9.92 -6.35
CA LYS A 61 5.76 8.58 -6.04
C LYS A 61 6.04 8.47 -4.53
N LEU A 62 5.47 7.45 -3.89
CA LEU A 62 5.68 7.17 -2.48
C LEU A 62 6.58 5.93 -2.33
N GLU A 63 7.59 6.01 -1.47
CA GLU A 63 8.43 4.87 -1.12
C GLU A 63 8.15 4.45 0.32
N TYR A 64 7.94 3.16 0.52
CA TYR A 64 7.68 2.57 1.83
C TYR A 64 8.65 1.42 2.07
N ARG A 65 9.12 1.30 3.32
CA ARG A 65 9.78 0.09 3.80
C ARG A 65 8.93 -0.52 4.91
N LEU A 66 8.59 -1.79 4.77
CA LEU A 66 7.80 -2.54 5.72
C LEU A 66 8.63 -3.68 6.27
N ALA A 67 8.60 -3.87 7.58
CA ALA A 67 9.39 -4.86 8.28
C ALA A 67 8.51 -5.67 9.23
N CYS A 68 8.54 -6.99 9.09
CA CYS A 68 8.08 -7.91 10.12
C CYS A 68 9.12 -7.96 11.24
N VAL A 69 8.79 -7.37 12.39
CA VAL A 69 9.70 -7.22 13.54
C VAL A 69 9.33 -8.14 14.70
N GLY A 70 8.39 -9.04 14.49
CA GLY A 70 8.02 -10.08 15.44
C GLY A 70 6.80 -10.87 14.98
N VAL A 71 6.75 -12.14 15.36
CA VAL A 71 5.56 -12.99 15.22
C VAL A 71 5.30 -13.61 16.58
N GLU A 72 4.14 -13.32 17.17
CA GLU A 72 3.80 -13.69 18.54
C GLU A 72 2.39 -14.26 18.56
N ALA A 73 2.26 -15.54 18.96
CA ALA A 73 0.97 -16.24 18.98
C ALA A 73 0.21 -16.11 17.64
N ASP A 74 -0.89 -15.36 17.63
CA ASP A 74 -1.77 -15.13 16.49
C ASP A 74 -1.63 -13.75 15.85
N VAL A 75 -0.57 -12.99 16.18
CA VAL A 75 -0.29 -11.67 15.61
C VAL A 75 1.10 -11.58 14.98
N VAL A 76 1.19 -10.76 13.93
CA VAL A 76 2.46 -10.28 13.35
C VAL A 76 2.66 -8.82 13.68
N TRP A 77 3.87 -8.43 14.01
CA TRP A 77 4.26 -7.05 14.25
C TRP A 77 4.94 -6.50 13.02
N ILE A 78 4.33 -5.47 12.42
CA ILE A 78 4.80 -4.83 11.19
C ILE A 78 5.16 -3.39 11.50
N GLU A 79 6.41 -3.02 11.23
CA GLU A 79 6.88 -1.64 11.28
C GLU A 79 6.93 -1.07 9.87
N GLU A 80 6.21 0.03 9.64
CA GLU A 80 6.29 0.84 8.44
C GLU A 80 7.21 2.04 8.68
N ASP A 81 8.29 2.08 7.93
CA ASP A 81 9.19 3.21 7.87
C ASP A 81 8.59 4.28 6.94
N ARG A 82 8.22 5.41 7.54
CA ARG A 82 7.72 6.60 6.85
C ARG A 82 8.72 7.75 6.88
N THR A 83 9.98 7.48 7.24
CA THR A 83 10.99 8.53 7.43
C THR A 83 11.23 9.35 6.16
N THR A 84 11.05 8.74 4.98
CA THR A 84 11.19 9.37 3.66
C THR A 84 9.87 9.88 3.08
N VAL A 85 8.74 9.72 3.77
CA VAL A 85 7.42 10.17 3.31
C VAL A 85 7.22 11.62 3.75
N GLU A 86 7.01 12.52 2.78
CA GLU A 86 6.94 13.98 3.00
C GLU A 86 5.90 14.40 4.06
N TYR A 87 4.79 13.66 4.17
CA TYR A 87 3.72 13.99 5.10
C TYR A 87 3.98 13.58 6.56
N PHE A 88 4.92 12.64 6.80
CA PHE A 88 5.25 12.12 8.14
C PHE A 88 6.76 11.91 8.35
N PRO A 89 7.60 12.93 8.05
CA PRO A 89 9.03 12.75 7.95
C PRO A 89 9.65 12.36 9.29
N GLY A 90 10.62 11.44 9.24
CA GLY A 90 11.35 10.97 10.42
C GLY A 90 10.57 10.09 11.39
N THR A 91 9.42 9.53 11.00
CA THR A 91 8.60 8.69 11.90
C THR A 91 8.38 7.28 11.36
N VAL A 92 8.03 6.37 12.27
CA VAL A 92 7.64 4.99 11.97
C VAL A 92 6.28 4.68 12.60
N ILE A 93 5.57 3.73 12.01
CA ILE A 93 4.34 3.17 12.58
C ILE A 93 4.56 1.68 12.83
N LEU A 94 4.34 1.23 14.06
CA LEU A 94 4.39 -0.17 14.45
C LEU A 94 2.99 -0.70 14.72
N CYS A 95 2.56 -1.72 13.97
CA CYS A 95 1.24 -2.30 14.07
C CYS A 95 1.31 -3.79 14.43
N SER A 96 0.43 -4.24 15.32
CA SER A 96 0.14 -5.68 15.46
C SER A 96 -1.05 -6.04 14.58
N VAL A 97 -0.89 -7.01 13.69
CA VAL A 97 -1.93 -7.48 12.76
C VAL A 97 -2.28 -8.92 13.07
N GLY A 98 -3.57 -9.23 13.23
CA GLY A 98 -4.01 -10.60 13.45
C GLY A 98 -3.73 -11.49 12.23
N LEU A 99 -3.14 -12.67 12.42
CA LEU A 99 -2.83 -13.60 11.33
C LEU A 99 -4.11 -14.16 10.68
N LYS A 100 -5.18 -14.33 11.46
CA LYS A 100 -6.44 -14.92 11.00
C LYS A 100 -7.37 -13.91 10.35
N ASP A 101 -7.65 -12.81 11.05
CA ASP A 101 -8.62 -11.80 10.58
C ASP A 101 -7.96 -10.62 9.87
N ARG A 102 -6.62 -10.55 9.85
CA ARG A 102 -5.81 -9.55 9.13
C ARG A 102 -6.11 -8.11 9.55
N LYS A 103 -6.70 -7.94 10.73
CA LYS A 103 -7.02 -6.62 11.28
C LYS A 103 -5.90 -6.12 12.17
N VAL A 104 -5.62 -4.84 12.08
CA VAL A 104 -4.78 -4.13 13.04
C VAL A 104 -5.45 -4.20 14.41
N LYS A 105 -4.72 -4.69 15.40
CA LYS A 105 -5.17 -4.82 16.80
C LYS A 105 -4.69 -3.67 17.66
N ARG A 106 -3.49 -3.18 17.39
CA ARG A 106 -2.81 -2.09 18.08
C ARG A 106 -1.88 -1.41 17.09
N ALA A 107 -1.72 -0.10 17.23
CA ALA A 107 -0.80 0.69 16.44
C ALA A 107 -0.06 1.69 17.32
N PHE A 108 1.21 1.89 17.04
CA PHE A 108 2.07 2.84 17.73
C PHE A 108 2.79 3.71 16.72
N TRP A 109 3.05 4.95 17.07
CA TRP A 109 3.79 5.89 16.24
C TRP A 109 4.83 6.66 17.07
N GLY A 110 5.94 6.96 16.43
CA GLY A 110 7.00 7.76 17.03
C GLY A 110 8.24 7.79 16.15
N LYS A 111 9.35 8.29 16.71
CA LYS A 111 10.64 8.27 16.02
C LYS A 111 11.39 6.97 16.31
N PRO A 112 12.27 6.51 15.40
CA PRO A 112 13.21 5.43 15.68
C PRO A 112 13.97 5.65 17.00
N GLY A 113 14.06 4.61 17.82
CA GLY A 113 14.72 4.63 19.13
C GLY A 113 13.86 5.16 20.28
N GLU A 114 12.70 5.76 20.01
CA GLU A 114 11.80 6.26 21.05
C GLU A 114 10.75 5.21 21.48
N LYS A 115 10.07 5.49 22.59
CA LYS A 115 8.89 4.73 23.00
C LYS A 115 7.71 5.18 22.16
N GLY A 116 7.05 4.23 21.49
CA GLY A 116 5.88 4.52 20.66
C GLY A 116 4.71 5.07 21.46
N VAL A 117 3.99 6.03 20.86
CA VAL A 117 2.71 6.51 21.35
C VAL A 117 1.62 5.67 20.70
N GLU A 118 0.77 5.04 21.50
CA GLU A 118 -0.37 4.26 21.00
C GLU A 118 -1.36 5.18 20.26
N LEU A 119 -1.82 4.69 19.11
CA LEU A 119 -2.76 5.37 18.23
C LEU A 119 -4.16 4.81 18.42
N ASN A 120 -5.16 5.66 18.21
CA ASN A 120 -6.53 5.18 18.07
C ASN A 120 -6.69 4.53 16.70
N LEU A 121 -7.26 3.33 16.69
CA LEU A 121 -7.65 2.70 15.45
C LEU A 121 -8.96 3.32 14.97
N THR A 122 -8.99 3.73 13.71
CA THR A 122 -10.21 4.17 13.06
C THR A 122 -10.84 2.98 12.35
N ARG A 123 -12.16 2.87 12.44
CA ARG A 123 -12.89 1.93 11.58
C ARG A 123 -12.65 2.38 10.14
N ALA A 124 -12.19 1.46 9.30
CA ALA A 124 -11.82 1.77 7.93
C ALA A 124 -12.97 2.48 7.18
N MET A 125 -12.66 3.55 6.46
CA MET A 125 -13.46 4.02 5.32
C MET A 125 -13.20 3.17 4.05
N LEU A 126 -12.23 2.26 4.13
CA LEU A 126 -11.99 1.24 3.12
C LEU A 126 -13.12 0.21 3.25
N ALA A 127 -13.63 -0.21 2.10
CA ALA A 127 -14.70 -1.17 1.98
C ALA A 127 -14.65 -2.28 3.05
N ASP A 128 -15.79 -2.52 3.70
CA ASP A 128 -15.94 -3.57 4.70
C ASP A 128 -16.03 -4.88 3.94
N PRO A 129 -15.02 -5.78 3.98
CA PRO A 129 -15.03 -6.98 3.17
C PRO A 129 -16.26 -7.88 3.40
N GLY A 130 -16.93 -7.73 4.56
CA GLY A 130 -18.17 -8.42 4.87
C GLY A 130 -19.43 -7.82 4.23
N ASN A 131 -19.38 -6.57 3.76
CA ASN A 131 -20.50 -5.86 3.12
C ASN A 131 -20.24 -5.52 1.64
N ASP A 132 -18.98 -5.28 1.28
CA ASP A 132 -18.54 -4.94 -0.06
C ASP A 132 -17.91 -6.17 -0.71
N ALA A 133 -18.47 -6.59 -1.85
CA ALA A 133 -18.03 -7.77 -2.57
C ALA A 133 -17.52 -7.38 -3.96
N ALA A 134 -16.47 -8.06 -4.40
CA ALA A 134 -16.09 -8.11 -5.79
C ALA A 134 -16.44 -9.48 -6.35
N THR A 135 -17.01 -9.52 -7.54
CA THR A 135 -17.09 -10.75 -8.34
C THR A 135 -16.16 -10.62 -9.53
N GLY A 136 -15.67 -11.74 -10.06
CA GLY A 136 -14.69 -11.65 -11.14
C GLY A 136 -14.07 -12.96 -11.54
N THR A 137 -13.04 -12.83 -12.38
CA THR A 137 -12.24 -13.95 -12.86
C THR A 137 -10.77 -13.70 -12.56
N ALA A 138 -10.01 -14.77 -12.33
CA ALA A 138 -8.56 -14.77 -12.22
C ALA A 138 -7.98 -15.79 -13.19
N GLU A 139 -6.96 -15.42 -13.94
CA GLU A 139 -6.24 -16.29 -14.88
C GLU A 139 -4.77 -16.38 -14.48
N VAL A 140 -4.23 -17.60 -14.43
CA VAL A 140 -2.83 -17.86 -14.07
C VAL A 140 -2.04 -18.28 -15.30
N THR A 141 -0.97 -17.54 -15.59
CA THR A 141 -0.09 -17.80 -16.74
C THR A 141 1.35 -17.94 -16.27
N ALA A 142 1.96 -19.09 -16.55
CA ALA A 142 3.38 -19.31 -16.32
C ALA A 142 4.23 -18.49 -17.33
N GLY A 143 5.38 -18.00 -16.89
CA GLY A 143 6.26 -17.22 -17.73
C GLY A 143 7.56 -16.83 -17.02
N LYS A 144 8.10 -15.69 -17.44
CA LYS A 144 9.28 -15.08 -16.85
C LYS A 144 9.08 -13.58 -16.74
N ALA A 145 9.65 -12.97 -15.70
CA ALA A 145 9.66 -11.52 -15.55
C ALA A 145 11.00 -11.03 -15.00
N THR A 146 11.40 -9.83 -15.42
CA THR A 146 12.58 -9.17 -14.87
C THR A 146 12.19 -8.39 -13.62
N ILE A 147 12.71 -8.80 -12.47
CA ILE A 147 12.49 -8.18 -11.17
C ILE A 147 13.86 -7.80 -10.61
N GLN A 148 14.08 -6.51 -10.30
CA GLN A 148 15.38 -5.94 -9.93
C GLN A 148 16.52 -6.24 -10.92
N GLY A 149 16.22 -6.24 -12.22
CA GLY A 149 17.23 -6.52 -13.25
C GLY A 149 17.65 -7.99 -13.34
N LYS A 150 17.02 -8.90 -12.58
CA LYS A 150 17.22 -10.35 -12.70
C LYS A 150 15.98 -10.98 -13.32
N GLU A 151 16.17 -11.97 -14.18
CA GLU A 151 15.07 -12.77 -14.71
C GLU A 151 14.64 -13.80 -13.66
N HIS A 152 13.33 -13.87 -13.40
CA HIS A 152 12.71 -14.85 -12.50
C HIS A 152 11.76 -15.73 -13.28
N VAL A 153 11.63 -16.99 -12.87
CA VAL A 153 10.51 -17.84 -13.29
C VAL A 153 9.27 -17.36 -12.55
N THR A 154 8.21 -17.03 -13.30
CA THR A 154 7.05 -16.32 -12.76
C THR A 154 5.70 -16.99 -13.09
N GLU A 155 4.70 -16.77 -12.23
CA GLU A 155 3.29 -17.01 -12.49
C GLU A 155 2.60 -15.65 -12.45
N THR A 156 2.05 -15.21 -13.59
CA THR A 156 1.27 -13.99 -13.64
C THR A 156 -0.19 -14.33 -13.40
N ILE A 157 -0.77 -13.75 -12.36
CA ILE A 157 -2.20 -13.79 -12.10
C ILE A 157 -2.82 -12.49 -12.61
N GLU A 158 -3.70 -12.58 -13.60
CA GLU A 158 -4.54 -11.45 -14.00
C GLU A 158 -5.93 -11.61 -13.37
N ILE A 159 -6.31 -10.69 -12.51
CA ILE A 159 -7.61 -10.65 -11.85
C ILE A 159 -8.43 -9.52 -12.45
N ARG A 160 -9.64 -9.83 -12.88
CA ARG A 160 -10.61 -8.86 -13.38
C ARG A 160 -11.84 -8.92 -12.49
N THR A 161 -12.17 -7.82 -11.86
CA THR A 161 -13.30 -7.75 -10.93
C THR A 161 -14.27 -6.64 -11.29
N GLU A 162 -15.51 -6.80 -10.83
CA GLU A 162 -16.52 -5.75 -10.78
C GLU A 162 -16.87 -5.52 -9.30
N LEU A 163 -16.72 -4.27 -8.86
CA LEU A 163 -17.00 -3.81 -7.50
C LEU A 163 -18.40 -3.21 -7.45
N GLU A 164 -19.19 -3.68 -6.50
CA GLU A 164 -20.49 -3.08 -6.15
C GLU A 164 -20.33 -2.11 -4.96
N GLY A 165 -21.31 -1.22 -4.74
CA GLY A 165 -21.32 -0.33 -3.56
C GLY A 165 -20.88 1.13 -3.79
N PHE A 166 -20.32 1.47 -4.95
CA PHE A 166 -19.83 2.83 -5.27
C PHE A 166 -20.80 3.67 -6.13
N GLY A 167 -22.10 3.36 -6.08
CA GLY A 167 -23.15 4.04 -6.88
C GLY A 167 -23.17 3.66 -8.36
N ALA A 168 -22.06 3.19 -8.92
CA ALA A 168 -21.98 2.53 -10.22
C ALA A 168 -20.95 1.38 -10.15
N PRO A 169 -21.11 0.31 -10.95
CA PRO A 169 -20.13 -0.78 -10.98
C PRO A 169 -18.76 -0.27 -11.42
N VAL A 170 -17.72 -0.56 -10.63
CA VAL A 170 -16.34 -0.22 -10.96
C VAL A 170 -15.62 -1.48 -11.41
N LYS A 171 -15.16 -1.49 -12.66
CA LYS A 171 -14.39 -2.61 -13.20
C LYS A 171 -12.93 -2.40 -12.90
N THR A 172 -12.31 -3.37 -12.25
CA THR A 172 -10.88 -3.33 -11.97
C THR A 172 -10.13 -4.43 -12.68
N ARG A 173 -8.89 -4.12 -13.05
CA ARG A 173 -7.90 -5.09 -13.48
C ARG A 173 -6.73 -5.02 -12.51
N GLN A 174 -6.37 -6.16 -11.94
CA GLN A 174 -5.19 -6.36 -11.11
C GLN A 174 -4.28 -7.38 -11.78
N VAL A 175 -2.99 -7.14 -11.73
CA VAL A 175 -1.98 -8.11 -12.16
C VAL A 175 -1.13 -8.45 -10.93
N LEU A 176 -0.79 -9.71 -10.74
CA LEU A 176 0.15 -10.13 -9.71
C LEU A 176 1.19 -11.02 -10.36
N VAL A 177 2.46 -10.80 -10.05
CA VAL A 177 3.54 -11.64 -10.59
C VAL A 177 4.15 -12.40 -9.43
N LEU A 178 3.88 -13.70 -9.37
CA LEU A 178 4.42 -14.59 -8.35
C LEU A 178 5.75 -15.17 -8.79
N SER A 179 6.64 -15.43 -7.84
CA SER A 179 7.92 -16.13 -8.06
C SER A 179 8.28 -16.95 -6.82
N PRO A 180 8.83 -18.16 -6.95
CA PRO A 180 9.25 -18.96 -5.79
C PRO A 180 10.45 -18.33 -5.05
N GLU A 181 11.17 -17.42 -5.71
CA GLU A 181 12.35 -16.73 -5.16
C GLU A 181 11.96 -15.48 -4.32
N ILE A 182 10.71 -15.04 -4.41
CA ILE A 182 10.20 -13.88 -3.68
C ILE A 182 9.38 -14.37 -2.47
N PRO A 183 9.80 -14.10 -1.22
CA PRO A 183 9.19 -14.72 -0.05
C PRO A 183 7.85 -14.12 0.40
N PHE A 184 7.37 -13.06 -0.23
CA PHE A 184 6.17 -12.31 0.19
C PHE A 184 5.29 -11.93 -1.00
N ALA A 185 3.99 -11.78 -0.76
CA ALA A 185 3.04 -11.26 -1.75
C ALA A 185 2.62 -9.82 -1.41
N LEU A 186 2.70 -8.92 -2.39
CA LEU A 186 2.21 -7.54 -2.32
C LEU A 186 1.04 -7.32 -3.28
N TYR A 187 -0.05 -6.75 -2.77
CA TYR A 187 -1.28 -6.47 -3.52
C TYR A 187 -1.48 -4.95 -3.61
N ALA A 188 -1.72 -4.35 -4.78
CA ALA A 188 -2.09 -2.91 -4.87
C ALA A 188 -3.59 -2.66 -4.62
N ASP A 189 -4.29 -3.64 -4.05
CA ASP A 189 -5.70 -3.50 -3.67
C ASP A 189 -5.79 -2.72 -2.36
N GLU A 190 -5.80 -1.40 -2.45
CA GLU A 190 -5.80 -0.50 -1.29
C GLU A 190 -7.03 -0.66 -0.39
N ASN A 191 -8.13 -1.15 -0.95
CA ASN A 191 -9.36 -1.42 -0.21
C ASN A 191 -9.44 -2.88 0.28
N GLY A 192 -8.55 -3.76 -0.18
CA GLY A 192 -8.53 -5.19 0.16
C GLY A 192 -9.76 -6.00 -0.29
N ILE A 193 -10.66 -5.41 -1.08
CA ILE A 193 -11.95 -6.02 -1.50
C ILE A 193 -11.70 -7.21 -2.43
N CYS A 194 -10.84 -7.04 -3.44
CA CYS A 194 -10.54 -8.10 -4.39
C CYS A 194 -9.84 -9.24 -3.66
N ARG A 195 -8.94 -8.93 -2.73
CA ARG A 195 -8.29 -9.94 -1.90
C ARG A 195 -9.26 -10.72 -1.02
N ALA A 196 -10.16 -10.03 -0.33
CA ALA A 196 -11.17 -10.69 0.49
C ALA A 196 -12.08 -11.57 -0.38
N SER A 197 -12.50 -11.06 -1.53
CA SER A 197 -13.34 -11.79 -2.48
C SER A 197 -12.64 -13.05 -3.04
N ILE A 198 -11.32 -13.02 -3.24
CA ILE A 198 -10.53 -14.21 -3.57
C ILE A 198 -10.62 -15.25 -2.45
N GLN A 199 -10.46 -14.82 -1.19
CA GLN A 199 -10.47 -15.71 -0.02
C GLN A 199 -11.84 -16.32 0.23
N GLU A 200 -12.91 -15.57 -0.04
CA GLU A 200 -14.30 -16.01 0.05
C GLU A 200 -14.74 -16.89 -1.13
N GLY A 201 -13.87 -17.10 -2.12
CA GLY A 201 -14.18 -17.90 -3.30
C GLY A 201 -15.15 -17.23 -4.27
N LYS A 202 -15.28 -15.90 -4.20
CA LYS A 202 -16.13 -15.09 -5.11
C LYS A 202 -15.46 -14.81 -6.47
N ILE A 203 -14.18 -15.14 -6.60
CA ILE A 203 -13.42 -15.02 -7.85
C ILE A 203 -13.30 -16.39 -8.50
N GLU A 204 -13.75 -16.51 -9.75
CA GLU A 204 -13.63 -17.71 -10.56
C GLU A 204 -12.20 -17.85 -11.10
N TRP A 205 -11.58 -19.03 -10.93
CA TRP A 205 -10.19 -19.26 -11.29
C TRP A 205 -10.04 -20.07 -12.58
N LYS A 206 -9.24 -19.56 -13.52
CA LYS A 206 -8.69 -20.28 -14.67
C LYS A 206 -7.23 -20.63 -14.36
N GLY A 207 -7.03 -21.86 -13.90
CA GLY A 207 -5.74 -22.32 -13.37
C GLY A 207 -5.60 -22.00 -11.87
N LYS A 208 -4.66 -22.66 -11.20
CA LYS A 208 -4.41 -22.49 -9.77
C LYS A 208 -2.98 -21.99 -9.57
N PRO A 209 -2.77 -20.88 -8.82
CA PRO A 209 -1.43 -20.42 -8.53
C PRO A 209 -0.71 -21.46 -7.67
N THR A 210 0.53 -21.77 -8.01
CA THR A 210 1.35 -22.74 -7.30
C THR A 210 2.24 -22.09 -6.25
N TRP A 211 2.52 -20.79 -6.36
CA TRP A 211 3.37 -20.07 -5.42
C TRP A 211 2.60 -19.12 -4.51
N LYS A 212 3.21 -18.78 -3.38
CA LYS A 212 2.61 -17.94 -2.32
C LYS A 212 3.22 -16.53 -2.22
N GLY A 213 4.31 -16.26 -2.95
CA GLY A 213 5.00 -14.96 -2.94
C GLY A 213 5.05 -14.35 -4.34
N GLY A 214 5.10 -13.02 -4.42
CA GLY A 214 5.07 -12.27 -5.66
C GLY A 214 4.98 -10.75 -5.54
N VAL A 215 5.43 -10.05 -6.58
CA VAL A 215 5.26 -8.60 -6.74
C VAL A 215 5.00 -8.19 -8.17
N VAL A 216 3.92 -7.44 -8.36
CA VAL A 216 3.80 -6.08 -8.94
C VAL A 216 2.35 -5.96 -9.34
N THR A 217 1.60 -5.09 -8.66
CA THR A 217 0.18 -4.88 -8.98
C THR A 217 -0.04 -3.54 -9.64
N LEU A 218 -0.56 -3.63 -10.87
CA LEU A 218 -1.20 -2.56 -11.60
C LEU A 218 -2.68 -2.70 -11.30
N LEU A 219 -3.24 -1.78 -10.52
CA LEU A 219 -4.68 -1.60 -10.41
C LEU A 219 -5.10 -0.58 -11.46
N PHE A 220 -6.08 -0.95 -12.28
CA PHE A 220 -6.74 -0.01 -13.19
C PHE A 220 -8.24 -0.11 -12.95
N ASP A 221 -8.86 0.98 -12.50
CA ASP A 221 -10.31 1.07 -12.23
C ASP A 221 -11.09 1.80 -13.35
N GLY A 222 -10.42 2.06 -14.49
CA GLY A 222 -10.98 2.85 -15.59
C GLY A 222 -10.67 4.35 -15.52
N ARG A 223 -10.19 4.85 -14.39
CA ARG A 223 -9.93 6.29 -14.14
C ARG A 223 -8.51 6.56 -13.66
N THR A 224 -8.00 5.69 -12.81
CA THR A 224 -6.69 5.84 -12.16
C THR A 224 -5.92 4.54 -12.30
N LYS A 225 -4.65 4.66 -12.69
CA LYS A 225 -3.68 3.58 -12.58
C LYS A 225 -2.87 3.74 -11.30
N SER A 226 -2.85 2.70 -10.49
CA SER A 226 -1.97 2.57 -9.33
C SER A 226 -0.99 1.43 -9.57
N THR A 227 0.30 1.69 -9.43
CA THR A 227 1.38 0.71 -9.64
C THR A 227 2.18 0.55 -8.35
N LEU A 228 2.14 -0.64 -7.79
CA LEU A 228 2.97 -1.05 -6.67
C LEU A 228 4.16 -1.85 -7.20
N LYS A 229 5.39 -1.36 -6.99
CA LYS A 229 6.62 -2.05 -7.40
C LYS A 229 7.44 -2.48 -6.19
N LEU A 230 8.02 -3.68 -6.25
CA LEU A 230 9.03 -4.11 -5.31
C LEU A 230 10.39 -3.60 -5.72
N MET A 231 11.06 -2.97 -4.76
CA MET A 231 12.38 -2.42 -4.93
C MET A 231 13.44 -3.31 -4.32
N GLU A 232 13.23 -3.76 -3.08
CA GLU A 232 14.21 -4.50 -2.27
C GLU A 232 13.53 -5.39 -1.22
N TRP A 233 14.21 -6.41 -0.72
CA TRP A 233 13.77 -7.20 0.43
C TRP A 233 14.93 -7.84 1.18
N GLY A 234 14.67 -8.30 2.40
CA GLY A 234 15.65 -9.00 3.23
C GLY A 234 15.01 -9.67 4.45
N THR A 235 15.84 -10.18 5.37
CA THR A 235 15.41 -11.03 6.49
C THR A 235 16.06 -10.65 7.84
N ASP A 236 16.69 -9.49 7.90
CA ASP A 236 17.48 -9.00 9.03
C ASP A 236 16.83 -7.80 9.75
N ALA A 237 15.54 -7.57 9.53
CA ALA A 237 14.83 -6.45 10.14
C ALA A 237 14.75 -6.57 11.65
N LYS A 238 14.75 -5.40 12.30
CA LYS A 238 14.56 -5.26 13.74
C LYS A 238 13.63 -4.07 13.97
N ALA A 239 12.82 -4.14 15.03
CA ALA A 239 12.01 -3.01 15.45
C ALA A 239 12.92 -1.81 15.76
N THR A 240 12.58 -0.66 15.21
CA THR A 240 13.22 0.60 15.57
C THR A 240 12.42 1.35 16.63
N LEU A 241 11.11 1.17 16.67
CA LEU A 241 10.25 1.72 17.72
C LEU A 241 10.23 0.78 18.94
N ARG A 242 10.41 1.34 20.14
CA ARG A 242 10.24 0.56 21.38
C ARG A 242 8.75 0.42 21.67
N ARG A 243 8.30 -0.83 21.79
CA ARG A 243 6.95 -1.17 22.28
C ARG A 243 6.82 -0.62 23.70
N GLY A 244 5.70 0.05 23.97
CA GLY A 244 5.43 0.71 25.25
C GLY A 244 5.31 -0.24 26.42
#